data_AF-A0A7C1K5C4-F1
#
_entry.id   AF-A0A7C1K5C4-F1
#
_cell.length_a   1.000
_cell.length_b   1.000
_cell.length_c   1.000
_cell.angle_alpha   90.00
_cell.angle_beta   90.00
_cell.angle_gamma   90.00
#
_symmetry.space_group_name_H-M   'P 1'
#
loop_
_entity.id
_entity.type
_entity.pdbx_description
1 polymer ?
#
loop_
_entity_poly.entity_id
_entity_poly.type
_entity_poly.pdbx_seq_one_letter_code
_entity_poly.pdbx_strand_id
1 'polypeptide(L)'
;MTMDDRRQTTDNSAARPIGPVTVYTIGHSNHPISRFLALLKQHRIEVLVDVRSMPYSRFNTQFRKDTLRRHVEEAGMTYQWEERLGGRQPELPPGVRVTPTFLAEREAYRQAIQALIALAAQKRVAIMCAEEDPNRCHRHRLIGQTLLVQSVRVLHIRGDGRLEEGRPLPEQLPFETWLKEQQKHEGNL
;
A
#
# COMPACT_ATOMS: atom_id res chain seq x y z
N MET A 1 -1.26 48.81 -33.84
CA MET A 1 -0.50 47.56 -34.02
C MET A 1 -0.60 46.82 -32.70
N THR A 2 -1.47 45.80 -32.68
CA THR A 2 -2.10 45.21 -31.49
C THR A 2 -1.09 44.43 -30.65
N MET A 3 -0.95 44.84 -29.38
CA MET A 3 -0.53 43.96 -28.30
C MET A 3 -1.72 43.05 -28.01
N ASP A 4 -1.55 41.73 -28.14
CA ASP A 4 -2.58 40.79 -27.67
C ASP A 4 -1.91 39.58 -27.00
N ASP A 5 -1.84 39.76 -25.69
CA ASP A 5 -2.21 38.85 -24.62
C ASP A 5 -1.67 37.40 -24.58
N ARG A 6 -0.86 37.18 -23.54
CA ARG A 6 -0.35 35.86 -23.12
C ARG A 6 -1.52 35.04 -22.60
N ARG A 7 -1.86 33.94 -23.29
CA ARG A 7 -2.70 32.88 -22.71
C ARG A 7 -1.95 32.21 -21.55
N GLN A 8 -2.29 32.58 -20.33
CA GLN A 8 -2.04 31.78 -19.13
C GLN A 8 -3.05 30.64 -19.09
N THR A 9 -2.60 29.43 -19.40
CA THR A 9 -3.32 28.20 -19.09
C THR A 9 -3.17 27.94 -17.60
N THR A 10 -4.20 28.24 -16.81
CA THR A 10 -4.28 27.79 -15.42
C THR A 10 -4.63 26.31 -15.40
N ASP A 11 -3.62 25.48 -15.12
CA ASP A 11 -3.78 24.06 -14.80
C ASP A 11 -4.53 23.95 -13.47
N ASN A 12 -5.84 23.76 -13.55
CA ASN A 12 -6.73 23.63 -12.41
C ASN A 12 -6.72 22.17 -11.92
N SER A 13 -5.58 21.73 -11.38
CA SER A 13 -5.49 20.49 -10.60
C SER A 13 -6.16 20.74 -9.25
N ALA A 14 -7.46 20.47 -9.19
CA ALA A 14 -8.24 20.60 -7.97
C ALA A 14 -7.59 19.79 -6.84
N ALA A 15 -7.07 20.50 -5.84
CA ALA A 15 -6.51 19.91 -4.63
C ALA A 15 -7.53 18.94 -4.01
N ARG A 16 -7.10 17.70 -3.76
CA ARG A 16 -7.95 16.69 -3.12
C ARG A 16 -8.38 17.18 -1.74
N PRO A 17 -9.64 16.93 -1.31
CA PRO A 17 -10.10 17.33 0.01
C PRO A 17 -9.18 16.77 1.11
N ILE A 18 -8.96 17.56 2.15
CA ILE A 18 -8.10 17.25 3.31
C ILE A 18 -8.80 16.20 4.18
N GLY A 19 -8.92 14.97 3.67
CA GLY A 19 -9.22 13.78 4.45
C GLY A 19 -7.93 13.06 4.84
N PRO A 20 -7.98 12.10 5.78
CA PRO A 20 -6.80 11.31 6.12
C PRO A 20 -6.23 10.62 4.87
N VAL A 21 -4.91 10.66 4.71
CA VAL A 21 -4.21 9.96 3.62
C VAL A 21 -4.66 8.51 3.63
N THR A 22 -5.00 7.97 2.46
CA THR A 22 -5.51 6.60 2.32
C THR A 22 -4.59 5.79 1.42
N VAL A 23 -4.15 4.64 1.94
CA VAL A 23 -3.39 3.63 1.19
C VAL A 23 -4.28 2.40 0.98
N TYR A 24 -4.41 1.99 -0.27
CA TYR A 24 -5.09 0.74 -0.61
C TYR A 24 -4.09 -0.41 -0.53
N THR A 25 -4.56 -1.62 -0.31
CA THR A 25 -3.73 -2.82 -0.41
C THR A 25 -4.44 -3.88 -1.23
N ILE A 26 -3.70 -4.72 -1.93
CA ILE A 26 -4.26 -5.83 -2.68
C ILE A 26 -3.33 -7.05 -2.64
N GLY A 27 -3.94 -8.23 -2.71
CA GLY A 27 -3.25 -9.51 -2.88
C GLY A 27 -3.43 -10.02 -4.28
N HIS A 28 -2.36 -10.42 -4.95
CA HIS A 28 -2.52 -10.99 -6.29
C HIS A 28 -3.07 -12.42 -6.25
N SER A 29 -2.81 -13.18 -5.19
CA SER A 29 -3.23 -14.57 -5.04
C SER A 29 -2.87 -15.40 -6.29
N ASN A 30 -3.82 -16.16 -6.82
CA ASN A 30 -3.79 -16.82 -8.12
C ASN A 30 -4.76 -16.16 -9.12
N HIS A 31 -5.10 -14.88 -8.95
CA HIS A 31 -6.04 -14.21 -9.86
C HIS A 31 -5.50 -14.21 -11.30
N PRO A 32 -6.39 -14.40 -12.30
CA PRO A 32 -6.07 -14.01 -13.66
C PRO A 32 -5.70 -12.52 -13.70
N ILE A 33 -4.74 -12.15 -14.54
CA ILE A 33 -4.27 -10.75 -14.62
C ILE A 33 -5.42 -9.78 -14.95
N SER A 34 -6.36 -10.19 -15.79
CA SER A 34 -7.55 -9.40 -16.14
C SER A 34 -8.43 -9.08 -14.92
N ARG A 35 -8.68 -10.07 -14.06
CA ARG A 35 -9.43 -9.87 -12.80
C ARG A 35 -8.68 -8.95 -11.86
N PHE A 36 -7.37 -9.14 -11.73
CA PHE A 36 -6.53 -8.30 -10.89
C PHE A 36 -6.57 -6.83 -11.32
N LEU A 37 -6.40 -6.55 -12.61
CA LEU A 37 -6.50 -5.20 -13.16
C LEU A 37 -7.91 -4.62 -13.03
N ALA A 38 -8.96 -5.44 -13.18
CA ALA A 38 -10.34 -5.00 -13.00
C ALA A 38 -10.60 -4.53 -11.56
N LEU A 39 -10.05 -5.22 -10.56
CA LEU A 39 -10.14 -4.81 -9.14
C LEU A 39 -9.46 -3.46 -8.91
N LEU A 40 -8.27 -3.25 -9.48
CA LEU A 40 -7.56 -1.96 -9.39
C LEU A 40 -8.35 -0.83 -10.05
N LYS A 41 -8.90 -1.08 -11.25
CA LYS A 41 -9.71 -0.11 -12.00
C LYS A 41 -11.01 0.24 -11.28
N GLN A 42 -11.70 -0.75 -10.71
CA GLN A 42 -12.92 -0.55 -9.92
C GLN A 42 -12.70 0.46 -8.80
N HIS A 43 -11.52 0.42 -8.16
CA HIS A 43 -11.14 1.33 -7.08
C HIS A 43 -10.33 2.54 -7.55
N ARG A 44 -10.24 2.77 -8.86
CA ARG A 44 -9.54 3.90 -9.49
C ARG A 44 -8.10 4.05 -8.97
N ILE A 45 -7.39 2.94 -8.82
CA ILE A 45 -5.97 2.97 -8.44
C ILE A 45 -5.19 3.61 -9.58
N GLU A 46 -4.34 4.57 -9.25
CA GLU A 46 -3.45 5.27 -10.19
C GLU A 46 -2.05 4.69 -10.17
N VAL A 47 -1.58 4.27 -8.98
CA VAL A 47 -0.22 3.73 -8.79
C VAL A 47 -0.29 2.41 -8.03
N LEU A 48 0.28 1.38 -8.62
CA LEU A 48 0.51 0.10 -7.96
C LEU A 48 1.96 0.02 -7.48
N VAL A 49 2.15 -0.09 -6.18
CA VAL A 49 3.45 -0.28 -5.55
C VAL A 49 3.61 -1.76 -5.18
N ASP A 50 4.48 -2.46 -5.90
CA ASP A 50 4.87 -3.82 -5.56
C ASP A 50 5.88 -3.78 -4.40
N VAL A 51 5.49 -4.29 -3.23
CA VAL A 51 6.35 -4.32 -2.03
C VAL A 51 6.99 -5.68 -1.80
N ARG A 52 6.86 -6.62 -2.75
CA ARG A 52 7.47 -7.94 -2.62
C ARG A 52 9.00 -7.82 -2.70
N SER A 53 9.72 -8.35 -1.71
CA SER A 53 11.19 -8.44 -1.75
C SER A 53 11.68 -9.23 -2.96
N MET A 54 10.92 -10.23 -3.40
CA MET A 54 11.22 -11.01 -4.60
C MET A 54 9.96 -11.17 -5.46
N PRO A 55 9.76 -10.29 -6.45
CA PRO A 55 8.61 -10.32 -7.35
C PRO A 55 8.79 -11.35 -8.48
N TYR A 56 9.15 -12.58 -8.10
CA TYR A 56 9.35 -13.71 -9.00
C TYR A 56 8.48 -14.89 -8.56
N SER A 57 7.81 -15.52 -9.52
CA SER A 57 7.09 -16.77 -9.31
C SER A 57 7.23 -17.67 -10.54
N ARG A 58 7.36 -18.98 -10.28
CA ARG A 58 7.29 -20.03 -11.32
C ARG A 58 5.87 -20.34 -11.72
N PHE A 59 4.92 -20.27 -10.78
CA PHE A 59 3.52 -20.65 -11.00
C PHE A 59 2.66 -19.47 -11.45
N ASN A 60 2.92 -18.27 -10.91
CA ASN A 60 2.18 -17.05 -11.20
C ASN A 60 3.03 -16.13 -12.09
N THR A 61 3.34 -16.58 -13.31
CA THR A 61 4.25 -15.88 -14.23
C THR A 61 3.74 -14.50 -14.64
N GLN A 62 2.41 -14.31 -14.68
CA GLN A 62 1.76 -13.02 -14.93
C GLN A 62 2.06 -11.95 -13.87
N PHE A 63 2.47 -12.38 -12.67
CA PHE A 63 2.86 -11.49 -11.57
C PHE A 63 4.38 -11.36 -11.41
N ARG A 64 5.18 -11.82 -12.39
CA ARG A 64 6.60 -11.45 -12.46
C ARG A 64 6.73 -9.96 -12.70
N LYS A 65 7.67 -9.30 -12.01
CA LYS A 65 7.88 -7.84 -12.05
C LYS A 65 7.70 -7.20 -13.43
N ASP A 66 8.44 -7.66 -14.44
CA ASP A 66 8.42 -7.01 -15.77
C ASP A 66 7.12 -7.30 -16.54
N THR A 67 6.52 -8.48 -16.34
CA THR A 67 5.25 -8.83 -16.98
C THR A 67 4.11 -8.04 -16.35
N LEU A 68 4.10 -7.95 -15.03
CA LEU A 68 3.14 -7.17 -14.27
C LEU A 68 3.24 -5.67 -14.59
N ARG A 69 4.46 -5.13 -14.66
CA ARG A 69 4.71 -3.74 -15.06
C ARG A 69 4.02 -3.43 -16.39
N ARG A 70 4.27 -4.22 -17.43
CA ARG A 70 3.64 -4.02 -18.75
C ARG A 70 2.12 -4.02 -18.66
N HIS A 71 1.53 -5.02 -18.00
CA HIS A 71 0.08 -5.11 -17.87
C HIS A 71 -0.56 -3.94 -17.10
N VAL A 72 0.13 -3.42 -16.09
CA VAL A 72 -0.32 -2.27 -15.29
C VAL A 72 -0.23 -0.97 -16.11
N GLU A 73 0.89 -0.78 -16.82
CA GLU A 73 1.13 0.39 -17.68
C GLU A 73 0.18 0.40 -18.88
N GLU A 74 -0.02 -0.74 -19.56
CA GLU A 74 -1.03 -0.93 -20.63
C GLU A 74 -2.46 -0.65 -20.13
N ALA A 75 -2.72 -0.87 -18.86
CA ALA A 75 -4.00 -0.59 -18.22
C ALA A 75 -4.18 0.88 -17.79
N GLY A 76 -3.18 1.74 -18.05
CA GLY A 76 -3.20 3.18 -17.76
C GLY A 76 -2.80 3.54 -16.33
N MET A 77 -2.10 2.65 -15.62
CA MET A 77 -1.64 2.86 -14.24
C MET A 77 -0.11 2.86 -14.16
N THR A 78 0.44 3.54 -13.16
CA THR A 78 1.88 3.52 -12.92
C THR A 78 2.26 2.31 -12.07
N TYR A 79 3.32 1.61 -12.49
CA TYR A 79 3.93 0.55 -11.69
C TYR A 79 5.20 1.05 -10.99
N GLN A 80 5.31 0.83 -9.69
CA GLN A 80 6.54 1.06 -8.91
C GLN A 80 6.90 -0.20 -8.12
N TRP A 81 8.19 -0.46 -7.96
CA TRP A 81 8.68 -1.54 -7.11
C TRP A 81 9.46 -0.93 -5.95
N GLU A 82 9.08 -1.30 -4.72
CA GLU A 82 9.67 -0.78 -3.49
C GLU A 82 10.06 -1.94 -2.58
N GLU A 83 11.24 -2.49 -2.83
CA GLU A 83 11.74 -3.68 -2.12
C GLU A 83 12.02 -3.43 -0.64
N ARG A 84 12.26 -2.16 -0.24
CA ARG A 84 12.57 -1.78 1.14
C ARG A 84 11.39 -2.00 2.10
N LEU A 85 10.18 -2.11 1.55
CA LEU A 85 8.96 -2.44 2.30
C LEU A 85 8.69 -3.95 2.41
N GLY A 86 9.52 -4.78 1.76
CA GLY A 86 9.33 -6.21 1.73
C GLY A 86 9.65 -6.92 3.04
N GLY A 87 8.81 -7.89 3.40
CA GLY A 87 8.95 -8.65 4.65
C GLY A 87 10.11 -9.65 4.69
N ARG A 88 10.75 -9.95 3.55
CA ARG A 88 11.89 -10.88 3.47
C ARG A 88 13.20 -10.12 3.27
N GLN A 89 14.22 -10.51 4.02
CA GLN A 89 15.56 -9.95 3.99
C GLN A 89 16.54 -11.02 3.46
N PRO A 90 16.79 -11.05 2.13
CA PRO A 90 17.62 -12.09 1.51
C PRO A 90 19.09 -12.02 1.92
N GLU A 91 19.55 -10.89 2.47
CA GLU A 91 20.89 -10.71 3.03
C GLU A 91 21.08 -11.44 4.36
N LEU A 92 20.01 -11.80 5.06
CA LEU A 92 20.09 -12.49 6.34
C LEU A 92 20.26 -14.00 6.14
N PRO A 93 21.01 -14.68 7.04
CA PRO A 93 21.15 -16.14 6.99
C PRO A 93 19.80 -16.87 6.99
N PRO A 94 19.70 -18.02 6.30
CA PRO A 94 18.51 -18.87 6.37
C PRO A 94 18.12 -19.20 7.82
N GLY A 95 16.83 -19.08 8.15
CA GLY A 95 16.31 -19.40 9.48
C GLY A 95 16.26 -18.23 10.46
N VAL A 96 16.86 -17.08 10.14
CA VAL A 96 16.67 -15.85 10.93
C VAL A 96 15.23 -15.38 10.81
N ARG A 97 14.51 -15.37 11.92
CA ARG A 97 13.15 -14.83 12.00
C ARG A 97 13.21 -13.32 12.11
N VAL A 98 12.82 -12.66 11.03
CA VAL A 98 12.67 -11.20 11.01
C VAL A 98 11.31 -10.84 11.59
N THR A 99 11.30 -10.02 12.64
CA THR A 99 10.06 -9.51 13.22
C THR A 99 9.62 -8.22 12.51
N PRO A 100 8.32 -7.91 12.47
CA PRO A 100 7.84 -6.62 11.99
C PRO A 100 8.51 -5.44 12.70
N THR A 101 8.70 -5.53 14.02
CA THR A 101 9.38 -4.50 14.82
C THR A 101 10.79 -4.22 14.34
N PHE A 102 11.59 -5.27 14.11
CA PHE A 102 12.95 -5.12 13.60
C PHE A 102 12.99 -4.40 12.24
N LEU A 103 12.06 -4.71 11.33
CA LEU A 103 11.98 -4.04 10.03
C LEU A 103 11.54 -2.58 10.15
N ALA A 104 10.58 -2.30 11.02
CA ALA A 104 10.08 -0.95 11.26
C ALA A 104 11.17 -0.01 11.81
N GLU A 105 12.17 -0.56 12.49
CA GLU A 105 13.33 0.19 13.01
C GLU A 105 14.42 0.47 11.97
N ARG A 106 14.35 -0.12 10.76
CA ARG A 106 15.33 0.17 9.72
C ARG A 106 15.06 1.52 9.07
N GLU A 107 16.12 2.32 8.91
CA GLU A 107 16.03 3.64 8.29
C GLU A 107 15.51 3.58 6.85
N ALA A 108 15.98 2.62 6.06
CA ALA A 108 15.51 2.40 4.69
C ALA A 108 14.00 2.13 4.61
N TYR A 109 13.45 1.39 5.59
CA TYR A 109 12.02 1.11 5.69
C TYR A 109 11.24 2.38 6.05
N ARG A 110 11.69 3.13 7.06
CA ARG A 110 11.05 4.40 7.45
C ARG A 110 10.97 5.39 6.29
N GLN A 111 12.06 5.54 5.53
CA GLN A 111 12.10 6.40 4.35
C GLN A 111 11.11 5.95 3.27
N ALA A 112 11.02 4.63 3.02
CA ALA A 112 10.08 4.08 2.06
C ALA A 112 8.61 4.28 2.51
N ILE A 113 8.31 4.19 3.81
CA ILE A 113 6.98 4.51 4.36
C ILE A 113 6.65 5.99 4.14
N GLN A 114 7.58 6.91 4.43
CA GLN A 114 7.31 8.34 4.20
C GLN A 114 7.12 8.66 2.72
N ALA A 115 7.90 8.06 1.84
CA ALA A 115 7.72 8.20 0.39
C ALA A 115 6.36 7.66 -0.08
N LEU A 116 5.92 6.51 0.46
CA LEU A 116 4.61 5.93 0.18
C LEU A 116 3.47 6.86 0.63
N ILE A 117 3.57 7.46 1.82
CA ILE A 117 2.57 8.39 2.35
C ILE A 117 2.51 9.66 1.48
N ALA A 118 3.67 10.23 1.14
CA ALA A 118 3.75 11.41 0.27
C ALA A 118 3.16 11.15 -1.12
N LEU A 119 3.36 9.94 -1.66
CA LEU A 119 2.74 9.51 -2.91
C LEU A 119 1.23 9.34 -2.76
N ALA A 120 0.75 8.72 -1.68
CA ALA A 120 -0.67 8.50 -1.41
C ALA A 120 -1.45 9.79 -1.10
N ALA A 121 -0.78 10.84 -0.62
CA ALA A 121 -1.37 12.16 -0.49
C ALA A 121 -1.76 12.77 -1.85
N GLN A 122 -1.02 12.43 -2.91
CA GLN A 122 -1.22 12.98 -4.25
C GLN A 122 -2.02 12.04 -5.17
N LYS A 123 -1.87 10.72 -4.99
CA LYS A 123 -2.39 9.69 -5.90
C LYS A 123 -3.19 8.63 -5.17
N ARG A 124 -4.07 7.91 -5.87
CA ARG A 124 -4.70 6.69 -5.36
C ARG A 124 -3.72 5.52 -5.47
N VAL A 125 -3.05 5.21 -4.38
CA VAL A 125 -1.99 4.19 -4.34
C VAL A 125 -2.52 2.88 -3.77
N ALA A 126 -2.17 1.76 -4.41
CA ALA A 126 -2.32 0.43 -3.83
C ALA A 126 -0.94 -0.22 -3.62
N ILE A 127 -0.67 -0.75 -2.44
CA ILE A 127 0.47 -1.66 -2.21
C ILE A 127 0.05 -3.12 -2.52
N MET A 128 0.93 -3.88 -3.15
CA MET A 128 0.69 -5.26 -3.57
C MET A 128 1.56 -6.26 -2.81
N CYS A 129 0.96 -7.41 -2.46
CA CYS A 129 1.71 -8.63 -2.09
C CYS A 129 1.12 -9.89 -2.76
N ALA A 130 1.71 -11.06 -2.48
CA ALA A 130 1.30 -12.35 -3.02
C ALA A 130 0.05 -12.95 -2.39
N GLU A 131 -0.10 -12.87 -1.08
CA GLU A 131 -1.19 -13.50 -0.33
C GLU A 131 -2.53 -12.79 -0.58
N GLU A 132 -3.64 -13.53 -0.74
CA GLU A 132 -4.98 -12.93 -0.78
C GLU A 132 -5.36 -12.33 0.57
N ASP A 133 -5.18 -13.09 1.66
CA ASP A 133 -5.62 -12.68 2.99
C ASP A 133 -4.61 -11.70 3.63
N PRO A 134 -5.00 -10.43 3.90
CA PRO A 134 -4.14 -9.47 4.56
C PRO A 134 -3.71 -9.96 5.94
N ASN A 135 -4.55 -10.66 6.71
CA ASN A 135 -4.24 -11.09 8.08
C ASN A 135 -3.11 -12.10 8.16
N ARG A 136 -2.75 -12.71 7.04
CA ARG A 136 -1.66 -13.69 6.92
C ARG A 136 -0.45 -13.14 6.17
N CYS A 137 -0.42 -11.83 5.91
CA CYS A 137 0.54 -11.19 5.03
C CYS A 137 1.34 -10.08 5.73
N HIS A 138 2.59 -9.89 5.31
CA HIS A 138 3.42 -8.78 5.77
C HIS A 138 2.84 -7.40 5.40
N ARG A 139 2.05 -7.30 4.31
CA ARG A 139 1.40 -6.04 3.93
C ARG A 139 0.49 -5.48 5.03
N HIS A 140 -0.16 -6.35 5.80
CA HIS A 140 -0.98 -5.93 6.93
C HIS A 140 -0.12 -5.87 8.20
N ARG A 141 0.57 -6.96 8.54
CA ARG A 141 1.29 -7.13 9.83
C ARG A 141 2.53 -6.24 10.03
N LEU A 142 3.00 -5.58 8.97
CA LEU A 142 4.15 -4.67 9.01
C LEU A 142 3.76 -3.31 8.43
N ILE A 143 3.51 -3.25 7.12
CA ILE A 143 3.26 -1.98 6.42
C ILE A 143 1.95 -1.36 6.90
N GLY A 144 0.86 -2.14 6.89
CA GLY A 144 -0.46 -1.68 7.32
C GLY A 144 -0.45 -1.17 8.76
N GLN A 145 0.18 -1.90 9.69
CA GLN A 145 0.29 -1.46 11.08
C GLN A 145 1.11 -0.18 11.23
N THR A 146 2.23 -0.06 10.51
CA THR A 146 3.03 1.19 10.50
C THR A 146 2.20 2.38 10.01
N LEU A 147 1.44 2.20 8.92
CA LEU A 147 0.58 3.24 8.35
C LEU A 147 -0.54 3.64 9.33
N LEU A 148 -1.19 2.67 9.96
CA LEU A 148 -2.28 2.90 10.91
C LEU A 148 -1.81 3.68 12.14
N VAL A 149 -0.63 3.35 12.69
CA VAL A 149 -0.03 4.11 13.80
C VAL A 149 0.27 5.57 13.40
N GLN A 150 0.57 5.81 12.12
CA GLN A 150 0.78 7.15 11.56
C GLN A 150 -0.53 7.82 11.10
N SER A 151 -1.70 7.34 11.55
CA SER A 151 -3.02 7.87 11.20
C SER A 151 -3.34 7.86 9.69
N VAL A 152 -2.67 6.99 8.93
CA VAL A 152 -2.99 6.73 7.53
C VAL A 152 -4.09 5.66 7.48
N ARG A 153 -5.15 5.95 6.73
CA ARG A 153 -6.24 5.00 6.52
C ARG A 153 -5.78 3.87 5.60
N VAL A 154 -6.02 2.62 5.99
CA VAL A 154 -5.68 1.45 5.18
C VAL A 154 -6.95 0.75 4.71
N LEU A 155 -7.09 0.55 3.40
CA LEU A 155 -8.23 -0.15 2.80
C LEU A 155 -7.77 -1.36 1.98
N HIS A 156 -8.18 -2.55 2.41
CA HIS A 156 -7.86 -3.81 1.74
C HIS A 156 -8.88 -4.08 0.61
N ILE A 157 -8.41 -4.12 -0.63
CA ILE A 157 -9.19 -4.59 -1.79
C ILE A 157 -9.21 -6.12 -1.74
N ARG A 158 -10.39 -6.69 -1.49
CA ARG A 158 -10.60 -8.14 -1.46
C ARG A 158 -10.84 -8.71 -2.85
N GLY A 159 -10.68 -10.03 -3.00
CA GLY A 159 -10.84 -10.70 -4.30
C GLY A 159 -12.24 -10.57 -4.94
N ASP A 160 -13.27 -10.31 -4.12
CA ASP A 160 -14.64 -10.01 -4.56
C ASP A 160 -14.84 -8.54 -4.99
N GLY A 161 -13.87 -7.66 -4.71
CA GLY A 161 -13.93 -6.21 -4.98
C GLY A 161 -14.42 -5.38 -3.80
N ARG A 162 -14.77 -5.97 -2.66
CA ARG A 162 -15.12 -5.24 -1.44
C ARG A 162 -13.89 -4.56 -0.85
N LEU A 163 -14.10 -3.41 -0.21
CA LEU A 163 -13.11 -2.76 0.63
C LEU A 163 -13.31 -3.20 2.08
N GLU A 164 -12.24 -3.69 2.68
CA GLU A 164 -12.17 -4.03 4.10
C GLU A 164 -11.22 -3.07 4.81
N GLU A 165 -11.67 -2.44 5.88
CA GLU A 165 -10.86 -1.47 6.61
C GLU A 165 -9.80 -2.15 7.46
N GLY A 166 -8.55 -1.71 7.31
CA GLY A 166 -7.44 -2.17 8.13
C GLY A 166 -7.64 -1.67 9.56
N ARG A 167 -7.43 -2.57 10.52
CA ARG A 167 -7.50 -2.24 11.96
C ARG A 167 -6.14 -2.42 12.61
N PRO A 168 -5.81 -1.57 13.60
CA PRO A 168 -4.61 -1.77 14.38
C PRO A 168 -4.66 -3.12 15.10
N LEU A 169 -3.53 -3.82 15.13
CA LEU A 169 -3.34 -4.99 15.98
C LEU A 169 -3.03 -4.51 17.39
N PRO A 170 -3.82 -4.88 18.42
CA PRO A 170 -3.63 -4.39 19.78
C PRO A 170 -2.20 -4.58 20.30
N GLU A 171 -1.56 -5.69 19.96
CA GLU A 171 -0.19 -6.03 20.36
C GLU A 171 0.91 -5.17 19.68
N GLN A 172 0.55 -4.37 18.67
CA GLN A 172 1.48 -3.49 17.94
C GLN A 172 1.20 -2.00 18.19
N LEU A 173 0.21 -1.66 19.02
CA LEU A 173 -0.09 -0.29 19.37
C LEU A 173 0.96 0.28 20.33
N PRO A 174 1.36 1.56 20.19
CA PRO A 174 2.04 2.27 21.26
C PRO A 174 1.22 2.22 22.55
N PHE A 175 1.87 2.13 23.71
CA PHE A 175 1.21 2.00 25.02
C PHE A 175 0.10 3.06 25.22
N GLU A 176 0.39 4.32 24.90
CA GLU A 176 -0.56 5.43 25.00
C GLU A 176 -1.81 5.25 24.11
N THR A 177 -1.63 4.70 22.92
CA THR A 177 -2.72 4.44 21.98
C THR A 177 -3.55 3.25 22.44
N TRP A 178 -2.90 2.19 22.90
CA TRP A 178 -3.58 1.03 23.48
C TRP A 178 -4.44 1.42 24.69
N LEU A 179 -3.90 2.22 25.61
CA LEU A 179 -4.61 2.67 26.82
C LEU A 179 -5.88 3.46 26.47
N LYS A 180 -5.79 4.37 25.48
CA LYS A 180 -6.94 5.13 24.98
C LYS A 180 -8.01 4.24 24.33
N GLU A 181 -7.62 3.19 23.63
CA GLU A 181 -8.56 2.24 23.02
C GLU A 181 -9.25 1.37 24.08
N GLN A 182 -8.56 0.95 25.15
CA GLN A 182 -9.21 0.21 26.25
C GLN A 182 -10.24 1.07 26.99
N GLN A 183 -9.91 2.34 27.25
CA GLN A 183 -10.81 3.28 27.94
C GLN A 183 -12.08 3.62 27.12
N LYS A 184 -12.04 3.55 25.78
CA LYS A 184 -13.24 3.73 24.94
C LYS A 184 -14.23 2.58 25.08
N HIS A 185 -13.76 1.37 25.37
CA HIS A 185 -14.61 0.19 25.53
C HIS A 185 -15.27 0.11 26.92
N GLU A 186 -14.65 0.69 27.95
CA GLU A 186 -15.20 0.74 29.31
C GLU A 186 -16.32 1.80 29.49
N GLY A 187 -16.41 2.78 28.59
CA GLY A 187 -17.43 3.85 28.63
C GLY A 187 -18.78 3.49 27.97
N ASN A 188 -18.99 2.24 27.57
CA ASN A 188 -20.22 1.78 26.89
C ASN A 188 -20.90 0.60 27.61
N LEU A 189 -20.69 0.51 28.93
CA LEU A 189 -21.33 -0.44 29.85
C LEU A 189 -22.20 0.31 30.88
#